data_AF-A0A426R6C7-F1
#
_entry.id   AF-A0A426R6C7-F1
#
_cell.length_a   1.000
_cell.length_b   1.000
_cell.length_c   1.000
_cell.angle_alpha   90.00
_cell.angle_beta   90.00
_cell.angle_gamma   90.00
#
_symmetry.space_group_name_H-M   'P 1'
#
loop_
_entity.id
_entity.type
_entity.pdbx_description
1 polymer ?
#
loop_
_entity_poly.entity_id
_entity_poly.type
_entity_poly.pdbx_seq_one_letter_code
_entity_poly.pdbx_strand_id
1 'polypeptide(L)'
;MSAFTRAMRFVGDLDDEFYDDERQRDVWNEASAIGFQLFQWASLIGAAVLPWVSGSTGARVSLGILVTLTVINLLTIAYSAARRVNLYTAAKVNRVRGLVVAALLVFGYVSTLVKLQPETFSDASSWAGGVVGAVAGGGLVGIVIWRMTRRNAKFENEEV
;
A
#
# COMPACT_ATOMS: atom_id res chain seq x y z
N MET A 1 5.53 13.38 -22.06
CA MET A 1 5.59 12.63 -20.78
C MET A 1 5.27 13.60 -19.64
N SER A 2 4.49 13.20 -18.62
CA SER A 2 4.16 14.12 -17.51
C SER A 2 5.34 14.34 -16.56
N ALA A 3 5.35 15.46 -15.81
CA ALA A 3 6.38 15.74 -14.80
C ALA A 3 6.48 14.62 -13.75
N PHE A 4 5.34 14.08 -13.31
CA PHE A 4 5.28 12.92 -12.43
C PHE A 4 5.99 11.70 -13.02
N THR A 5 5.69 11.33 -14.28
CA THR A 5 6.31 10.18 -14.94
C THR A 5 7.83 10.36 -15.07
N ARG A 6 8.28 11.59 -15.37
CA ARG A 6 9.71 11.93 -15.44
C ARG A 6 10.40 11.81 -14.09
N ALA A 7 9.80 12.31 -13.02
CA ALA A 7 10.34 12.16 -11.67
C ALA A 7 10.44 10.69 -11.25
N MET A 8 9.42 9.88 -11.51
CA MET A 8 9.45 8.45 -11.16
C MET A 8 10.48 7.66 -11.99
N ARG A 9 10.67 8.00 -13.26
CA ARG A 9 11.74 7.41 -14.08
C ARG A 9 13.12 7.78 -13.56
N PHE A 10 13.33 9.03 -13.15
CA PHE A 10 14.57 9.45 -12.52
C PHE A 10 14.83 8.72 -11.20
N VAL A 11 13.81 8.62 -10.32
CA VAL A 11 13.93 7.90 -9.04
C VAL A 11 14.23 6.41 -9.25
N GLY A 12 13.63 5.79 -10.25
CA GLY A 12 13.85 4.37 -10.57
C GLY A 12 15.02 4.12 -11.51
N ASP A 13 15.76 5.15 -11.92
CA ASP A 13 16.84 5.10 -12.91
C ASP A 13 16.46 4.36 -14.21
N LEU A 14 15.24 4.60 -14.70
CA LEU A 14 14.61 3.83 -15.79
C LEU A 14 15.03 4.25 -17.21
N ASP A 15 16.00 5.17 -17.31
CA ASP A 15 16.54 5.69 -18.58
C ASP A 15 17.96 5.15 -18.86
N ASP A 16 18.48 4.25 -18.02
CA ASP A 16 19.79 3.60 -18.17
C ASP A 16 19.81 2.55 -19.29
N GLU A 17 20.96 2.41 -19.98
CA GLU A 17 21.17 1.44 -21.07
C GLU A 17 20.92 -0.01 -20.64
N PHE A 18 21.03 -0.31 -19.35
CA PHE A 18 20.68 -1.59 -18.75
C PHE A 18 19.27 -2.07 -19.13
N TYR A 19 18.30 -1.16 -19.29
CA TYR A 19 16.91 -1.53 -19.60
C TYR A 19 16.67 -1.90 -21.09
N ASP A 20 17.68 -1.73 -21.95
CA ASP A 20 17.63 -2.15 -23.35
C ASP A 20 17.86 -3.66 -23.51
N ASP A 21 18.54 -4.33 -22.55
CA ASP A 21 18.66 -5.78 -22.50
C ASP A 21 17.44 -6.41 -21.80
N GLU A 22 16.57 -7.03 -22.60
CA GLU A 22 15.33 -7.63 -22.10
C GLU A 22 15.55 -8.71 -21.04
N ARG A 23 16.62 -9.50 -21.15
CA ARG A 23 16.89 -10.61 -20.22
C ARG A 23 17.30 -10.08 -18.86
N GLN A 24 18.14 -9.05 -18.83
CA GLN A 24 18.59 -8.44 -17.57
C GLN A 24 17.48 -7.61 -16.92
N ARG A 25 16.70 -6.90 -17.74
CA ARG A 25 15.53 -6.14 -17.31
C ARG A 25 14.54 -7.01 -16.52
N ASP A 26 14.24 -8.23 -16.99
CA ASP A 26 13.26 -9.10 -16.33
C ASP A 26 13.74 -9.60 -14.96
N VAL A 27 15.01 -10.01 -14.87
CA VAL A 27 15.62 -10.44 -13.59
C VAL A 27 15.69 -9.28 -12.60
N TRP A 28 16.01 -8.08 -13.08
CA TRP A 28 16.03 -6.87 -12.26
C TRP A 28 14.64 -6.47 -11.77
N ASN A 29 13.62 -6.60 -12.62
CA ASN A 29 12.23 -6.37 -12.23
C ASN A 29 11.79 -7.35 -11.13
N GLU A 30 12.17 -8.63 -11.24
CA GLU A 30 11.90 -9.63 -10.21
C GLU A 30 12.61 -9.27 -8.89
N ALA A 31 13.90 -8.95 -8.94
CA ALA A 31 14.68 -8.54 -7.78
C ALA A 31 14.10 -7.28 -7.11
N SER A 32 13.71 -6.29 -7.91
CA SER A 32 13.07 -5.05 -7.44
C SER A 32 11.71 -5.32 -6.79
N ALA A 33 10.91 -6.23 -7.36
CA ALA A 33 9.64 -6.65 -6.77
C ALA A 33 9.86 -7.36 -5.42
N ILE A 34 10.86 -8.25 -5.32
CA ILE A 34 11.24 -8.90 -4.07
C ILE A 34 11.69 -7.86 -3.04
N GLY A 35 12.59 -6.95 -3.42
CA GLY A 35 13.09 -5.89 -2.54
C GLY A 35 11.97 -4.99 -2.02
N PHE A 36 11.05 -4.58 -2.89
CA PHE A 36 9.88 -3.80 -2.50
C PHE A 36 8.97 -4.55 -1.52
N GLN A 37 8.76 -5.85 -1.75
CA GLN A 37 7.96 -6.68 -0.84
C GLN A 37 8.65 -6.89 0.51
N LEU A 38 9.97 -7.11 0.54
CA LEU A 38 10.74 -7.20 1.78
C LEU A 38 10.66 -5.90 2.57
N PHE A 39 10.79 -4.74 1.91
CA PHE A 39 10.60 -3.43 2.53
C PHE A 39 9.20 -3.29 3.12
N GLN A 40 8.16 -3.71 2.38
CA GLN A 40 6.79 -3.68 2.85
C GLN A 40 6.59 -4.54 4.10
N TRP A 41 7.08 -5.78 4.11
CA TRP A 41 7.01 -6.66 5.29
C TRP A 41 7.76 -6.09 6.49
N ALA A 42 9.01 -5.65 6.29
CA ALA A 42 9.83 -5.07 7.35
C ALA A 42 9.17 -3.81 7.94
N SER A 43 8.62 -2.94 7.09
CA SER A 43 7.90 -1.73 7.51
C SER A 43 6.66 -2.05 8.33
N LEU A 44 5.84 -3.00 7.88
CA LEU A 44 4.62 -3.40 8.57
C LEU A 44 4.90 -4.07 9.92
N ILE A 45 5.86 -5.00 9.95
CA ILE A 45 6.28 -5.68 11.19
C ILE A 45 6.90 -4.66 12.16
N GLY A 46 7.78 -3.79 11.66
CA GLY A 46 8.41 -2.74 12.46
C GLY A 46 7.36 -1.81 13.08
N ALA A 47 6.44 -1.30 12.28
CA ALA A 47 5.36 -0.43 12.75
C ALA A 47 4.39 -1.14 13.71
N ALA A 48 4.19 -2.44 13.56
CA ALA A 48 3.40 -3.26 14.48
C ALA A 48 4.07 -3.41 15.86
N VAL A 49 5.39 -3.61 15.89
CA VAL A 49 6.14 -4.00 17.10
C VAL A 49 6.65 -2.81 17.89
N LEU A 50 7.20 -1.79 17.23
CA LEU A 50 7.86 -0.65 17.86
C LEU A 50 7.02 0.08 18.92
N PRO A 51 5.70 0.31 18.76
CA PRO A 51 4.89 0.99 19.78
C PRO A 51 4.84 0.23 21.11
N TRP A 52 4.98 -1.10 21.07
CA TRP A 52 4.96 -1.96 22.25
C TRP A 52 6.32 -2.06 22.93
N VAL A 53 7.39 -2.09 22.14
CA VAL A 53 8.77 -2.24 22.66
C VAL A 53 9.35 -0.90 23.14
N SER A 54 8.96 0.21 22.53
CA SER A 54 9.55 1.55 22.80
C SER A 54 8.51 2.62 23.13
N GLY A 55 7.29 2.22 23.50
CA GLY A 55 6.23 3.12 23.95
C GLY A 55 5.91 4.25 22.96
N SER A 56 5.76 5.47 23.47
CA SER A 56 5.40 6.64 22.65
C SER A 56 6.45 6.96 21.57
N THR A 57 7.75 6.81 21.88
CA THR A 57 8.82 7.01 20.89
C THR A 57 8.69 6.01 19.75
N GLY A 58 8.51 4.73 20.07
CA GLY A 58 8.27 3.68 19.08
C GLY A 58 7.02 3.96 18.24
N ALA A 59 5.97 4.49 18.84
CA ALA A 59 4.74 4.86 18.13
C ALA A 59 4.96 6.02 17.12
N ARG A 60 5.73 7.06 17.48
CA ARG A 60 6.05 8.15 16.53
C ARG A 60 6.87 7.67 15.34
N VAL A 61 7.85 6.79 15.59
CA VAL A 61 8.64 6.16 14.52
C VAL A 61 7.75 5.29 13.63
N SER A 62 6.87 4.50 14.23
CA SER A 62 5.90 3.66 13.51
C SER A 62 4.98 4.48 12.61
N LEU A 63 4.51 5.63 13.10
CA LEU A 63 3.71 6.55 12.27
C LEU A 63 4.49 7.04 11.05
N GLY A 64 5.76 7.42 11.22
CA GLY A 64 6.63 7.81 10.10
C GLY A 64 6.81 6.69 9.08
N ILE A 65 7.00 5.45 9.54
CA ILE A 65 7.10 4.27 8.69
C ILE A 65 5.80 4.05 7.91
N LEU A 66 4.64 4.07 8.57
CA LEU A 66 3.33 3.82 7.95
C LEU A 66 2.98 4.90 6.92
N VAL A 67 3.25 6.17 7.21
CA VAL A 67 3.06 7.28 6.26
C VAL A 67 3.96 7.10 5.05
N THR A 68 5.25 6.82 5.26
CA THR A 68 6.21 6.58 4.17
C THR A 68 5.79 5.41 3.31
N LEU A 69 5.43 4.28 3.92
CA LEU A 69 4.94 3.09 3.23
C LEU A 69 3.68 3.40 2.40
N THR A 70 2.75 4.17 2.95
CA THR A 70 1.52 4.57 2.25
C THR A 70 1.85 5.42 1.03
N VAL A 71 2.72 6.42 1.17
CA VAL A 71 3.16 7.29 0.07
C VAL A 71 3.82 6.48 -1.03
N ILE A 72 4.78 5.60 -0.70
CA ILE A 72 5.46 4.77 -1.70
C ILE A 72 4.45 3.89 -2.45
N ASN A 73 3.54 3.21 -1.75
CA ASN A 73 2.50 2.39 -2.39
C ASN A 73 1.63 3.22 -3.35
N LEU A 74 1.20 4.42 -2.94
CA LEU A 74 0.40 5.31 -3.78
C LEU A 74 1.18 5.74 -5.03
N LEU A 75 2.46 6.09 -4.90
CA LEU A 75 3.31 6.46 -6.03
C LEU A 75 3.50 5.28 -6.99
N THR A 76 3.74 4.07 -6.49
CA THR A 76 3.85 2.85 -7.31
C THR A 76 2.56 2.57 -8.07
N ILE A 77 1.41 2.66 -7.40
CA ILE A 77 0.08 2.48 -8.04
C ILE A 77 -0.16 3.56 -9.09
N ALA A 78 0.12 4.83 -8.77
CA ALA A 78 -0.07 5.96 -9.67
C ALA A 78 0.82 5.87 -10.91
N TYR A 79 2.09 5.47 -10.74
CA TYR A 79 3.00 5.26 -11.87
C TYR A 79 2.53 4.10 -12.76
N SER A 80 2.11 2.99 -12.15
CA SER A 80 1.55 1.84 -12.89
C SER A 80 0.30 2.23 -13.67
N ALA A 81 -0.60 2.99 -13.06
CA ALA A 81 -1.80 3.51 -13.71
C ALA A 81 -1.46 4.49 -14.85
N ALA A 82 -0.48 5.37 -14.67
CA ALA A 82 0.01 6.28 -15.71
C ALA A 82 0.60 5.53 -16.91
N ARG A 83 1.11 4.32 -16.70
CA ARG A 83 1.61 3.40 -17.73
C ARG A 83 0.56 2.40 -18.24
N ARG A 84 -0.71 2.58 -17.85
CA ARG A 84 -1.86 1.74 -18.24
C ARG A 84 -1.68 0.25 -17.91
N VAL A 85 -0.91 -0.06 -16.87
CA VAL A 85 -0.81 -1.44 -16.36
C VAL A 85 -2.19 -1.86 -15.84
N ASN A 86 -2.66 -3.01 -16.28
CA ASN A 86 -3.90 -3.58 -15.76
C ASN A 86 -3.67 -4.10 -14.34
N LEU A 87 -3.93 -3.25 -13.34
CA LEU A 87 -3.76 -3.59 -11.94
C LEU A 87 -4.72 -4.69 -11.46
N TYR A 88 -5.80 -4.99 -12.20
CA TYR A 88 -6.81 -5.98 -11.84
C TYR A 88 -6.36 -7.42 -12.04
N THR A 89 -5.64 -7.70 -13.12
CA THR A 89 -5.08 -9.05 -13.35
C THR A 89 -3.99 -9.38 -12.33
N ALA A 90 -3.30 -8.36 -11.82
CA ALA A 90 -2.26 -8.50 -10.79
C ALA A 90 -2.82 -8.64 -9.36
N ALA A 91 -3.91 -7.95 -9.02
CA ALA A 91 -4.43 -7.85 -7.66
C ALA A 91 -5.46 -8.94 -7.31
N LYS A 92 -5.00 -10.12 -6.88
CA LYS A 92 -5.88 -11.13 -6.26
C LYS A 92 -6.08 -10.84 -4.76
N VAL A 93 -7.10 -10.03 -4.44
CA VAL A 93 -7.40 -9.53 -3.08
C VAL A 93 -7.64 -10.66 -2.07
N ASN A 94 -8.17 -11.81 -2.49
CA ASN A 94 -8.53 -12.93 -1.60
C ASN A 94 -7.37 -13.90 -1.29
N ARG A 95 -6.12 -13.55 -1.63
CA ARG A 95 -4.99 -14.39 -1.22
C ARG A 95 -4.74 -14.22 0.28
N VAL A 96 -4.45 -15.32 0.96
CA VAL A 96 -4.07 -15.33 2.40
C VAL A 96 -3.01 -14.28 2.70
N ARG A 97 -2.01 -14.13 1.82
CA ARG A 97 -1.00 -13.07 1.91
C ARG A 97 -1.59 -11.65 2.02
N GLY A 98 -2.62 -11.34 1.24
CA GLY A 98 -3.30 -10.03 1.29
C GLY A 98 -3.98 -9.80 2.64
N LEU A 99 -4.61 -10.84 3.21
CA LEU A 99 -5.20 -10.77 4.55
C LEU A 99 -4.14 -10.54 5.63
N VAL A 100 -2.99 -11.21 5.54
CA VAL A 100 -1.89 -11.00 6.50
C VAL A 100 -1.34 -9.57 6.42
N VAL A 101 -1.14 -9.05 5.21
CA VAL A 101 -0.69 -7.66 5.00
C VAL A 101 -1.71 -6.67 5.57
N ALA A 102 -3.01 -6.87 5.30
CA ALA A 102 -4.08 -6.02 5.83
C ALA A 102 -4.14 -6.07 7.36
N ALA A 103 -4.03 -7.26 7.95
CA ALA A 103 -4.02 -7.44 9.40
C ALA A 103 -2.84 -6.73 10.06
N LEU A 104 -1.63 -6.86 9.50
CA LEU A 104 -0.45 -6.17 10.02
C LEU A 104 -0.56 -4.65 9.89
N LEU A 105 -1.11 -4.15 8.77
CA LEU A 105 -1.34 -2.74 8.56
C LEU A 105 -2.31 -2.17 9.60
N VAL A 106 -3.47 -2.81 9.77
CA VAL A 106 -4.48 -2.40 10.76
C VAL A 106 -3.89 -2.46 12.16
N PHE A 107 -3.19 -3.55 12.50
CA PHE A 107 -2.57 -3.70 13.81
C PHE A 107 -1.51 -2.62 14.07
N GLY A 108 -0.66 -2.30 13.10
CA GLY A 108 0.34 -1.23 13.20
C GLY A 108 -0.26 0.17 13.39
N TYR A 109 -1.37 0.47 12.71
CA TYR A 109 -2.09 1.72 12.93
C TYR A 109 -2.74 1.78 14.32
N VAL A 110 -3.44 0.71 14.73
CA VAL A 110 -4.11 0.64 16.03
C VAL A 110 -3.08 0.73 17.16
N SER A 111 -1.97 -0.02 17.09
CA SER A 111 -0.92 0.03 18.12
C SER A 111 -0.31 1.42 18.24
N THR A 112 -0.07 2.09 17.11
CA THR A 112 0.44 3.46 17.07
C THR A 112 -0.54 4.45 17.70
N LEU A 113 -1.81 4.38 17.32
CA LEU A 113 -2.85 5.29 17.83
C LEU A 113 -3.09 5.12 19.33
N VAL A 114 -3.22 3.87 19.81
CA VAL A 114 -3.38 3.57 21.24
C VAL A 114 -2.22 4.12 22.08
N LYS A 115 -0.99 4.06 21.56
CA LYS A 115 0.21 4.56 22.27
C LYS A 115 0.38 6.07 22.19
N LEU A 116 -0.14 6.73 21.15
CA LEU A 116 -0.06 8.19 21.01
C LEU A 116 -1.22 8.91 21.68
N GLN A 117 -2.39 8.27 21.78
CA GLN A 117 -3.62 8.86 22.30
C GLN A 117 -4.30 7.95 23.34
N PRO A 118 -3.59 7.57 24.43
CA PRO A 118 -4.10 6.58 25.38
C PRO A 118 -5.43 7.00 26.03
N GLU A 119 -5.60 8.28 26.34
CA GLU A 119 -6.83 8.82 26.93
C GLU A 119 -8.03 8.79 25.97
N THR A 120 -7.79 8.87 24.67
CA THR A 120 -8.86 8.75 23.68
C THR A 120 -9.32 7.30 23.60
N PHE A 121 -8.39 6.34 23.59
CA PHE A 121 -8.70 4.92 23.41
C PHE A 121 -9.00 4.16 24.71
N SER A 122 -9.09 4.85 25.86
CA SER A 122 -9.68 4.30 27.08
C SER A 122 -11.21 4.30 27.04
N ASP A 123 -11.81 5.21 26.26
CA ASP A 123 -13.25 5.34 26.11
C ASP A 123 -13.81 4.37 25.03
N ALA A 124 -14.91 3.70 25.38
CA ALA A 124 -15.61 2.79 24.46
C ALA A 124 -16.16 3.51 23.21
N SER A 125 -16.52 4.80 23.33
CA SER A 125 -17.01 5.63 22.22
C SER A 125 -15.95 5.84 21.13
N SER A 126 -14.68 5.94 21.50
CA SER A 126 -13.57 6.09 20.55
C SER A 126 -13.33 4.82 19.75
N TRP A 127 -13.46 3.64 20.38
CA TRP A 127 -13.43 2.36 19.67
C TRP A 127 -14.61 2.22 18.72
N ALA A 128 -15.82 2.62 19.13
CA ALA A 128 -16.99 2.62 18.26
C ALA A 128 -16.79 3.55 17.04
N GLY A 129 -16.26 4.76 17.26
CA GLY A 129 -15.90 5.68 16.18
C GLY A 129 -14.84 5.10 15.24
N GLY A 130 -13.83 4.41 15.79
CA GLY A 130 -12.80 3.71 15.02
C GLY A 130 -13.37 2.60 14.12
N VAL A 131 -14.29 1.79 14.64
CA VAL A 131 -14.98 0.74 13.86
C VAL A 131 -15.82 1.36 12.75
N VAL A 132 -16.60 2.40 13.05
CA VAL A 132 -17.40 3.12 12.04
C VAL A 132 -16.51 3.70 10.95
N GLY A 133 -15.39 4.33 11.34
CA GLY A 133 -14.40 4.85 10.40
C GLY A 133 -13.78 3.76 9.52
N ALA A 134 -13.44 2.61 10.10
CA ALA A 134 -12.91 1.47 9.36
C ALA A 134 -13.93 0.90 8.35
N VAL A 135 -15.20 0.78 8.74
CA VAL A 135 -16.28 0.32 7.85
C VAL A 135 -16.55 1.34 6.74
N ALA A 136 -16.62 2.63 7.05
CA ALA A 136 -16.85 3.68 6.06
C ALA A 136 -15.68 3.80 5.07
N GLY A 137 -14.44 3.83 5.57
CA GLY A 137 -13.23 3.89 4.74
C GLY A 137 -13.05 2.63 3.90
N GLY A 138 -13.16 1.45 4.52
CA GLY A 138 -13.10 0.17 3.82
C GLY A 138 -14.22 0.02 2.78
N GLY A 139 -15.43 0.48 3.09
CA GLY A 139 -16.57 0.52 2.18
C GLY A 139 -16.32 1.41 0.97
N LEU A 140 -15.77 2.61 1.16
CA LEU A 140 -15.40 3.50 0.05
C LEU A 140 -14.35 2.86 -0.87
N VAL A 141 -13.30 2.28 -0.30
CA VAL A 141 -12.28 1.55 -1.07
C VAL A 141 -12.92 0.39 -1.84
N GLY A 142 -13.81 -0.39 -1.20
CA GLY A 142 -14.57 -1.46 -1.84
C GLY A 142 -15.45 -0.97 -2.99
N ILE A 143 -16.13 0.16 -2.83
CA ILE A 143 -16.96 0.78 -3.88
C ILE A 143 -16.09 1.25 -5.06
N VAL A 144 -14.92 1.84 -4.80
CA VAL A 144 -14.00 2.27 -5.86
C VAL A 144 -13.53 1.06 -6.65
N ILE A 145 -13.08 0.00 -5.96
CA ILE A 145 -12.69 -1.26 -6.60
C ILE A 145 -13.85 -1.81 -7.43
N TRP A 146 -15.06 -1.89 -6.86
CA TRP A 146 -16.25 -2.40 -7.54
C TRP A 146 -16.69 -1.55 -8.75
N ARG A 147 -16.66 -0.22 -8.65
CA ARG A 147 -17.00 0.67 -9.78
C ARG A 147 -16.02 0.50 -10.92
N MET A 148 -14.74 0.37 -10.60
CA MET A 148 -13.71 0.20 -11.62
C MET A 148 -13.78 -1.19 -12.27
N THR A 149 -14.04 -2.27 -11.51
CA THR A 149 -14.26 -3.60 -12.10
C THR A 149 -15.47 -3.62 -13.03
N ARG A 150 -16.57 -2.96 -12.65
CA ARG A 150 -17.78 -2.89 -13.48
C ARG A 150 -17.60 -2.09 -14.76
N ARG A 151 -16.72 -1.07 -14.77
CA ARG A 151 -16.39 -0.31 -15.99
C ARG A 151 -15.61 -1.17 -16.98
N ASN A 152 -14.65 -1.97 -16.51
CA ASN A 152 -13.86 -2.85 -17.39
C ASN A 152 -14.67 -4.00 -17.97
N ALA A 153 -15.56 -4.61 -17.18
CA ALA A 153 -16.47 -5.65 -17.69
C ALA A 153 -17.44 -5.14 -18.78
N LYS A 154 -17.65 -3.82 -18.88
CA LYS A 154 -18.40 -3.24 -20.00
C LYS A 154 -17.54 -3.14 -21.26
N PHE A 155 -16.28 -2.75 -21.13
CA PHE A 155 -15.36 -2.65 -22.27
C PHE A 155 -15.05 -4.02 -22.89
N GLU A 156 -14.85 -5.07 -22.09
CA GLU A 156 -14.65 -6.44 -22.60
C GLU A 156 -15.89 -6.99 -23.34
N ASN A 157 -17.09 -6.53 -23.00
CA ASN A 157 -18.33 -6.92 -23.69
C ASN A 157 -18.65 -6.06 -24.94
N GLU A 158 -17.96 -4.93 -25.12
CA GLU A 158 -18.09 -4.06 -26.30
C GLU A 158 -17.07 -4.41 -27.40
N GLU A 159 -16.05 -5.23 -27.08
CA GLU A 159 -15.03 -5.73 -28.01
C GLU A 159 -15.35 -7.13 -28.60
N VAL A 160 -16.50 -7.72 -28.27
CA VAL A 160 -17.01 -9.01 -28.79
C VAL A 160 -18.22 -8.77 -29.69
#